data_AF-A0A1F3CHG8-F1
#
_entry.id   AF-A0A1F3CHG8-F1
#
_cell.length_a   1.000
_cell.length_b   1.000
_cell.length_c   1.000
_cell.angle_alpha   90.00
_cell.angle_beta   90.00
_cell.angle_gamma   90.00
#
_symmetry.space_group_name_H-M   'P 1'
#
loop_
_entity.id
_entity.type
_entity.pdbx_description
1 polymer ?
#
loop_
_entity_poly.entity_id
_entity_poly.type
_entity_poly.pdbx_seq_one_letter_code
_entity_poly.pdbx_strand_id
1 'polypeptide(L)'
;MLSGSELRRLLVLRGRLRETIVGAPRTIQRDVLRALEEARRARQHGHARPWIPPDMAGDELVREIKWRLDAAALTEVDAAARVMERARRRLTARARPRDRSAR
;
A
#
# COMPACT_ATOMS: atom_id res chain seq x y z
N MET A 1 14.09 -17.26 -7.92
CA MET A 1 13.95 -16.35 -9.09
C MET A 1 12.46 -16.18 -9.37
N LEU A 2 12.01 -14.98 -9.74
CA LEU A 2 10.59 -14.76 -10.11
C LEU A 2 10.33 -15.36 -11.49
N SER A 3 9.17 -16.01 -11.64
CA SER A 3 8.64 -16.37 -12.95
C SER A 3 8.28 -15.11 -13.77
N GLY A 4 8.18 -15.24 -15.09
CA GLY A 4 7.83 -14.10 -15.96
C GLY A 4 6.47 -13.47 -15.62
N SER A 5 5.50 -14.26 -15.16
CA SER A 5 4.19 -13.78 -14.71
C SER A 5 4.27 -13.00 -13.40
N GLU A 6 5.10 -13.45 -12.45
CA GLU A 6 5.35 -12.76 -11.19
C GLU A 6 6.07 -11.42 -11.39
N LEU A 7 7.06 -11.37 -12.29
CA LEU A 7 7.73 -10.12 -12.65
C LEU A 7 6.74 -9.13 -13.28
N ARG A 8 5.92 -9.58 -14.24
CA ARG A 8 4.89 -8.73 -14.84
C ARG A 8 3.91 -8.20 -13.79
N ARG A 9 3.46 -9.07 -12.87
CA ARG A 9 2.58 -8.68 -11.76
C ARG A 9 3.23 -7.63 -10.86
N LEU A 10 4.49 -7.81 -10.49
CA LEU A 10 5.25 -6.87 -9.67
C LEU A 10 5.28 -5.48 -10.33
N LEU A 11 5.63 -5.40 -11.61
CA LEU A 11 5.72 -4.14 -12.35
C LEU A 11 4.35 -3.44 -12.44
N VAL A 12 3.28 -4.19 -12.74
CA VAL A 12 1.91 -3.65 -12.81
C VAL A 12 1.46 -3.10 -11.46
N LEU A 13 1.67 -3.86 -10.38
CA LEU A 13 1.26 -3.42 -9.04
C LEU A 13 2.07 -2.21 -8.58
N ARG A 14 3.40 -2.18 -8.84
CA ARG A 14 4.25 -1.05 -8.52
C ARG A 14 3.77 0.21 -9.24
N GLY A 15 3.51 0.13 -10.55
CA GLY A 15 2.99 1.27 -11.33
C GLY A 15 1.69 1.83 -10.75
N ARG A 16 0.70 0.95 -10.56
CA ARG A 16 -0.60 1.34 -9.99
C ARG A 16 -0.48 1.97 -8.60
N LEU A 17 0.35 1.41 -7.72
CA LEU A 17 0.56 1.97 -6.38
C LEU A 17 1.23 3.34 -6.42
N ARG A 18 2.26 3.52 -7.27
CA ARG A 18 2.97 4.81 -7.41
C ARG A 18 2.05 5.93 -7.89
N GLU A 19 1.10 5.63 -8.77
CA GLU A 19 0.09 6.57 -9.26
C GLU A 19 -0.97 6.86 -8.19
N THR A 20 -1.56 5.81 -7.63
CA THR A 20 -2.70 5.94 -6.71
C THR A 20 -2.33 6.60 -5.38
N ILE A 21 -1.10 6.39 -4.89
CA ILE A 21 -0.69 6.88 -3.57
C ILE A 21 -0.63 8.41 -3.49
N VAL A 22 -0.40 9.09 -4.61
CA VAL A 22 -0.29 10.55 -4.68
C VAL A 22 -1.60 11.23 -4.28
N GLY A 23 -2.74 10.69 -4.73
CA GLY A 23 -4.07 11.21 -4.39
C GLY A 23 -4.69 10.57 -3.15
N ALA A 24 -4.00 9.65 -2.48
CA ALA A 24 -4.56 8.93 -1.35
C ALA A 24 -4.58 9.79 -0.07
N PRO A 25 -5.64 9.72 0.76
CA PRO A 25 -5.63 10.28 2.11
C PRO A 25 -4.41 9.84 2.93
N ARG A 26 -3.90 10.74 3.78
CA ARG A 26 -2.69 10.49 4.58
C ARG A 26 -2.77 9.25 5.48
N THR A 27 -3.95 8.91 5.98
CA THR A 27 -4.17 7.67 6.74
C THR A 27 -3.91 6.43 5.88
N ILE A 28 -4.36 6.43 4.63
CA ILE A 28 -4.12 5.34 3.68
C ILE A 28 -2.65 5.28 3.28
N GLN A 29 -2.01 6.43 3.08
CA GLN A 29 -0.56 6.48 2.82
C GLN A 29 0.23 5.83 3.98
N ARG A 30 -0.12 6.15 5.23
CA ARG A 30 0.49 5.54 6.42
C ARG A 30 0.24 4.03 6.50
N ASP A 31 -0.98 3.59 6.20
CA ASP A 31 -1.33 2.16 6.21
C ASP A 31 -0.57 1.38 5.13
N VAL A 32 -0.40 1.97 3.93
CA VAL A 32 0.40 1.38 2.85
C VAL A 32 1.87 1.27 3.24
N LEU A 33 2.44 2.33 3.82
CA LEU A 33 3.84 2.32 4.27
C LEU A 33 4.07 1.28 5.38
N ARG A 34 3.12 1.15 6.31
CA ARG A 34 3.13 0.11 7.35
C ARG A 34 3.09 -1.29 6.74
N ALA A 35 2.22 -1.53 5.77
CA ALA A 35 2.08 -2.84 5.13
C ALA A 35 3.37 -3.28 4.41
N LEU A 36 4.05 -2.36 3.72
CA LEU A 36 5.35 -2.64 3.10
C LEU A 36 6.38 -3.10 4.14
N GLU A 37 6.43 -2.41 5.26
CA GLU A 37 7.40 -2.66 6.32
C GLU A 37 7.10 -3.94 7.12
N GLU A 38 5.83 -4.21 7.42
CA GLU A 38 5.40 -5.47 8.04
C GLU A 38 5.74 -6.68 7.16
N ALA A 39 5.44 -6.59 5.86
CA ALA A 39 5.78 -7.66 4.91
C ALA A 39 7.29 -7.86 4.79
N ARG A 40 8.08 -6.77 4.77
CA ARG A 40 9.54 -6.83 4.75
C ARG A 40 10.10 -7.54 5.98
N ARG A 41 9.58 -7.25 7.17
CA ARG A 41 9.99 -7.92 8.42
C ARG A 41 9.63 -9.39 8.44
N ALA A 42 8.42 -9.72 8.02
CA ALA A 42 7.96 -11.11 7.96
C ALA A 42 8.90 -11.93 7.06
N ARG A 43 9.30 -11.36 5.92
CA ARG A 43 10.30 -11.97 5.02
C ARG A 43 11.69 -12.06 5.65
N GLN A 44 12.06 -11.10 6.51
CA GLN A 44 13.35 -11.08 7.23
C GLN A 44 13.28 -11.80 8.58
N HIS A 45 12.27 -12.64 8.83
CA HIS A 45 12.08 -13.40 10.07
C HIS A 45 12.14 -12.56 11.36
N GLY A 46 11.64 -11.32 11.30
CA GLY A 46 11.57 -10.45 12.49
C GLY A 46 12.91 -9.86 12.95
N HIS A 47 14.02 -10.12 12.24
CA HIS A 47 15.33 -9.55 12.56
C HIS A 47 15.42 -8.03 12.30
N ALA A 48 14.42 -7.45 11.63
CA ALA A 48 14.33 -6.02 11.41
C ALA A 48 13.78 -5.29 12.65
N ARG A 49 14.58 -4.35 13.16
CA ARG A 49 14.25 -3.46 14.28
C ARG A 49 12.86 -2.83 14.11
N PRO A 50 12.05 -2.67 15.17
CA PRO A 50 10.73 -2.04 15.09
C PRO A 50 10.76 -0.68 14.37
N TRP A 51 9.91 -0.50 13.36
CA TRP A 51 9.87 0.67 12.51
C TRP A 51 8.74 1.50 13.06
N ILE A 52 9.14 2.62 13.65
CA ILE A 52 8.22 3.62 14.13
C ILE A 52 7.93 4.49 12.90
N PRO A 53 6.65 4.63 12.50
CA PRO A 53 6.31 5.55 11.44
C PRO A 53 6.84 6.94 11.81
N PRO A 54 7.78 7.50 11.03
CA PRO A 54 8.28 8.84 11.29
C PRO A 54 7.13 9.83 11.11
N ASP A 55 7.16 10.92 11.87
CA ASP A 55 6.18 12.00 11.71
C ASP A 55 6.53 12.84 10.47
N MET A 56 6.32 12.22 9.30
CA MET A 56 6.61 12.78 7.98
C MET A 56 5.45 13.64 7.49
N ALA A 57 5.75 14.76 6.85
CA ALA A 57 4.78 15.53 6.07
C ALA A 57 4.18 14.69 4.92
N GLY A 58 3.05 15.13 4.34
CA GLY A 58 2.35 14.37 3.29
C GLY A 58 3.24 14.04 2.09
N ASP A 59 3.99 15.02 1.59
CA ASP A 59 4.89 14.85 0.44
C ASP A 59 6.08 13.96 0.75
N GLU A 60 6.60 14.01 1.98
CA GLU A 60 7.67 13.13 2.45
C GLU A 60 7.20 11.68 2.51
N LEU A 61 5.96 11.46 2.97
CA LEU A 61 5.37 10.14 3.07
C LEU A 61 5.19 9.49 1.68
N VAL A 62 4.75 10.26 0.69
CA VAL A 62 4.63 9.79 -0.69
C VAL A 62 6.00 9.44 -1.28
N ARG A 63 7.03 10.26 -1.04
CA ARG A 63 8.41 9.97 -1.50
C ARG A 63 8.96 8.70 -0.87
N GLU A 64 8.80 8.53 0.44
CA GLU A 64 9.25 7.35 1.18
C GLU A 64 8.58 6.08 0.63
N ILE A 65 7.27 6.11 0.39
CA ILE A 65 6.56 4.96 -0.19
C ILE A 65 7.11 4.63 -1.58
N LYS A 66 7.32 5.63 -2.44
CA LYS A 66 7.88 5.41 -3.79
C LYS A 66 9.28 4.81 -3.71
N TRP A 67 10.12 5.33 -2.83
CA TRP A 67 11.48 4.82 -2.61
C TRP A 67 11.47 3.36 -2.15
N ARG A 68 10.63 3.00 -1.18
CA ARG A 68 10.51 1.60 -0.73
C ARG A 68 9.95 0.69 -1.81
N LEU A 69 8.94 1.16 -2.55
CA LEU A 69 8.39 0.40 -3.65
C LEU A 69 9.46 0.01 -4.65
N ASP A 70 10.49 0.84 -4.86
CA ASP A 70 11.58 0.61 -5.82
C ASP A 70 12.52 -0.53 -5.45
N ALA A 71 12.60 -0.91 -4.17
CA ALA A 71 13.35 -2.07 -3.67
C ALA A 71 12.44 -3.23 -3.20
N ALA A 72 11.12 -3.04 -3.18
CA ALA A 72 10.20 -3.98 -2.58
C ALA A 72 10.07 -5.29 -3.36
N ALA A 73 10.01 -6.41 -2.63
CA ALA A 73 9.70 -7.72 -3.19
C ALA A 73 8.21 -7.83 -3.56
N LEU A 74 7.85 -8.78 -4.43
CA LEU A 74 6.45 -9.00 -4.85
C LEU A 74 5.50 -9.16 -3.66
N THR A 75 5.90 -9.89 -2.63
CA THR A 75 5.09 -10.09 -1.40
C THR A 75 4.79 -8.79 -0.67
N GLU A 76 5.75 -7.88 -0.62
CA GLU A 76 5.62 -6.56 0.01
C GLU A 76 4.68 -5.66 -0.80
N VAL A 77 4.85 -5.66 -2.13
CA VAL A 77 3.99 -4.90 -3.06
C VAL A 77 2.56 -5.42 -3.07
N ASP A 78 2.35 -6.74 -3.01
CA ASP A 78 1.03 -7.36 -2.91
C ASP A 78 0.33 -6.98 -1.58
N ALA A 79 1.05 -6.96 -0.46
CA ALA A 79 0.51 -6.55 0.83
C ALA A 79 0.01 -5.09 0.80
N ALA A 80 0.84 -4.19 0.27
CA ALA A 80 0.50 -2.79 0.07
C ALA A 80 -0.73 -2.60 -0.84
N ALA A 81 -0.78 -3.33 -1.96
CA ALA A 81 -1.89 -3.28 -2.91
C ALA A 81 -3.22 -3.71 -2.27
N ARG A 82 -3.21 -4.74 -1.42
CA ARG A 82 -4.40 -5.20 -0.70
C ARG A 82 -4.93 -4.16 0.29
N VAL A 83 -4.04 -3.44 0.98
CA VAL A 83 -4.43 -2.36 1.89
C VAL A 83 -5.07 -1.21 1.11
N MET A 84 -4.44 -0.77 0.02
CA MET A 84 -4.98 0.29 -0.84
C MET A 84 -6.37 -0.08 -1.40
N GLU A 85 -6.53 -1.31 -1.90
CA GLU A 85 -7.80 -1.79 -2.45
C GLU A 85 -8.91 -1.86 -1.38
N ARG A 86 -8.59 -2.35 -0.17
CA ARG A 86 -9.54 -2.35 0.96
C ARG A 86 -9.95 -0.93 1.35
N ALA A 87 -9.00 0.00 1.37
CA ALA A 87 -9.27 1.39 1.71
C ALA A 87 -10.16 2.06 0.65
N ARG A 88 -9.87 1.82 -0.64
CA ARG A 88 -10.69 2.28 -1.76
C ARG A 88 -12.13 1.77 -1.65
N ARG A 89 -12.32 0.46 -1.41
CA ARG A 89 -13.66 -0.13 -1.22
C ARG A 89 -14.42 0.51 -0.07
N ARG A 90 -13.75 0.80 1.05
CA ARG A 90 -14.37 1.49 2.20
C ARG A 90 -14.81 2.91 1.85
N LEU A 91 -13.99 3.65 1.09
CA LEU A 91 -14.35 4.99 0.62
C LEU A 91 -15.55 4.95 -0.33
N THR A 92 -15.56 4.04 -1.30
CA THR A 92 -16.68 3.87 -2.24
C THR A 92 -17.96 3.42 -1.53
N ALA A 93 -17.87 2.51 -0.55
CA ALA A 93 -19.03 2.04 0.21
C ALA A 93 -19.67 3.16 1.07
N ARG A 94 -18.86 4.09 1.59
CA ARG A 94 -19.36 5.28 2.31
C ARG A 94 -19.99 6.31 1.38
N ALA A 95 -19.53 6.39 0.14
CA ALA A 95 -20.07 7.31 -0.86
C ALA A 95 -21.39 6.84 -1.47
N ARG A 96 -21.78 5.57 -1.33
CA ARG A 96 -23.15 5.13 -1.62
C ARG A 96 -24.04 5.55 -0.44
N PRO A 97 -24.96 6.52 -0.61
CA PRO A 97 -26.03 6.67 0.35
C PRO A 97 -26.74 5.32 0.41
N ARG A 98 -27.05 4.84 1.61
CA ARG A 98 -28.08 3.84 1.75
C ARG A 98 -29.34 4.48 1.20
N ASP A 99 -29.67 4.17 -0.06
CA ASP A 99 -30.99 4.39 -0.60
C ASP A 99 -31.92 3.42 0.14
N ARG A 100 -32.29 3.81 1.35
CA ARG A 100 -33.43 3.26 2.09
C ARG A 100 -34.63 4.11 1.70
N SER A 101 -34.97 4.03 0.42
CA SER A 101 -36.31 4.32 -0.07
C SER A 101 -36.91 2.97 -0.44
N ALA A 102 -38.14 2.69 0.01
CA ALA A 102 -38.86 1.41 0.01
C ALA A 102 -38.54 0.53 1.24
N ARG A 103 -39.47 0.21 2.15
CA ARG A 103 -40.93 0.37 2.27
C ARG A 103 -41.28 0.47 3.74
#